data_AF-A0A1J3H9P4-F1
#
_entry.id   AF-A0A1J3H9P4-F1
#
_cell.length_a   1.000
_cell.length_b   1.000
_cell.length_c   1.000
_cell.angle_alpha   90.00
_cell.angle_beta   90.00
_cell.angle_gamma   90.00
#
_symmetry.space_group_name_H-M   'P 1'
#
loop_
_entity.id
_entity.type
_entity.pdbx_description
1 polymer ?
#
loop_
_entity_poly.entity_id
_entity_poly.type
_entity_poly.pdbx_seq_one_letter_code
_entity_poly.pdbx_strand_id
1 'polypeptide(L)'
;NFSVFYYEILNSPDRACNLAKQAFDEAIAELDTLGEESYKDSTLIMQLLRDNLTLWTSDMQDDAAEEIKEAAAAAPKPTEEEQ
;
A
#
# COMPACT_ATOMS: atom_id res chain seq x y z
N ASN A 1 11.69 5.76 4.89
CA ASN A 1 12.50 6.01 3.66
C ASN A 1 12.76 4.76 2.84
N PHE A 2 13.23 3.65 3.42
CA PHE A 2 13.52 2.44 2.63
C PHE A 2 12.27 1.77 2.01
N SER A 3 11.11 1.87 2.67
CA SER A 3 9.83 1.43 2.11
C SER A 3 9.44 2.20 0.85
N VAL A 4 9.56 3.53 0.87
CA VAL A 4 9.32 4.40 -0.29
C VAL A 4 10.23 4.04 -1.46
N PHE A 5 11.51 3.74 -1.20
CA PHE A 5 12.43 3.27 -2.23
C PHE A 5 11.96 1.97 -2.91
N TYR A 6 11.47 1.00 -2.13
CA TYR A 6 10.90 -0.22 -2.71
C TYR A 6 9.66 0.07 -3.57
N TYR A 7 8.83 1.03 -3.17
CA TYR A 7 7.63 1.41 -3.90
C TYR A 7 7.98 2.17 -5.20
N GLU A 8 8.63 3.32 -5.08
CA GLU A 8 8.82 4.27 -6.18
C GLU A 8 9.94 3.88 -7.15
N ILE A 9 11.01 3.25 -6.64
CA ILE A 9 12.23 3.00 -7.45
C ILE A 9 12.32 1.57 -7.92
N LEU A 10 12.01 0.60 -7.06
CA LEU A 10 12.08 -0.81 -7.39
C LEU A 10 10.74 -1.40 -7.86
N ASN A 11 9.69 -0.59 -7.94
CA ASN A 11 8.33 -0.99 -8.34
C ASN A 11 7.88 -2.29 -7.65
N SER A 12 8.18 -2.42 -6.36
CA SER A 12 7.97 -3.62 -5.55
C SER A 12 7.02 -3.30 -4.38
N PRO A 13 5.73 -3.05 -4.66
CA PRO A 13 4.77 -2.53 -3.70
C PRO A 13 4.54 -3.47 -2.50
N ASP A 14 4.47 -4.79 -2.72
CA ASP A 14 4.34 -5.77 -1.64
C ASP A 14 5.47 -5.67 -0.60
N ARG A 15 6.69 -5.44 -1.09
CA ARG A 15 7.87 -5.35 -0.24
C ARG A 15 7.91 -4.03 0.52
N ALA A 16 7.50 -2.94 -0.13
CA ALA A 16 7.33 -1.64 0.50
C ALA A 16 6.30 -1.69 1.64
N CYS A 17 5.15 -2.29 1.39
CA CYS A 17 4.06 -2.44 2.35
C CYS A 17 4.49 -3.31 3.54
N ASN A 18 5.10 -4.47 3.29
CA ASN A 18 5.58 -5.34 4.37
C ASN A 18 6.63 -4.63 5.25
N LEU A 19 7.57 -3.91 4.64
CA LEU A 19 8.61 -3.20 5.39
C LEU A 19 8.04 -2.03 6.21
N ALA A 20 7.12 -1.25 5.63
CA ALA A 20 6.46 -0.15 6.34
C ALA A 20 5.59 -0.68 7.50
N LYS A 21 4.87 -1.78 7.29
CA LYS A 21 4.05 -2.42 8.32
C LYS A 21 4.89 -2.96 9.46
N GLN A 22 5.98 -3.67 9.15
CA GLN A 22 6.89 -4.18 10.18
C GLN A 22 7.47 -3.04 11.03
N ALA A 23 7.97 -1.97 10.39
CA ALA A 23 8.51 -0.82 11.11
C ALA A 23 7.46 -0.11 11.98
N PHE A 24 6.20 -0.05 11.52
CA PHE A 24 5.10 0.49 12.30
C PHE A 24 4.79 -0.38 13.53
N ASP A 25 4.68 -1.70 13.35
CA ASP A 25 4.36 -2.66 14.42
C ASP A 25 5.47 -2.68 15.50
N GLU A 26 6.74 -2.64 15.09
CA GLU A 26 7.89 -2.52 16.00
C GLU A 26 7.87 -1.19 16.77
N ALA A 27 7.59 -0.08 16.08
CA ALA A 27 7.50 1.22 16.74
C ALA A 27 6.36 1.28 17.77
N ILE A 28 5.21 0.64 17.51
CA ILE A 28 4.12 0.52 18.49
C ILE A 28 4.57 -0.22 19.75
N ALA A 29 5.35 -1.31 19.60
CA ALA A 29 5.80 -2.12 20.73
C ALA A 29 6.75 -1.37 21.67
N GLU A 30 7.55 -0.44 21.13
CA GLU A 30 8.52 0.34 21.92
C GLU A 30 8.01 1.73 22.32
N LEU A 31 6.90 2.19 21.75
CA LEU A 31 6.40 3.56 21.89
C LEU A 31 6.21 4.01 23.34
N ASP A 32 5.69 3.12 24.19
CA ASP A 32 5.40 3.39 25.61
C ASP A 32 6.67 3.58 26.47
N THR A 33 7.84 3.19 25.95
CA THR A 33 9.12 3.28 26.65
C THR A 33 9.90 4.56 26.35
N LEU A 34 9.41 5.38 25.40
CA LEU A 34 10.10 6.58 24.93
C LEU A 34 9.87 7.80 25.84
N GLY A 35 10.83 8.72 25.82
CA GLY A 35 10.69 10.04 26.45
C GLY A 35 9.79 10.97 25.62
N GLU A 36 9.29 12.05 26.24
CA GLU A 36 8.26 12.93 25.66
C GLU A 36 8.64 13.54 24.29
N GLU A 37 9.90 13.95 24.12
CA GLU A 37 10.41 14.49 22.86
C GLU A 37 10.46 13.42 21.76
N SER A 38 11.05 12.26 22.07
CA SER A 38 11.12 11.12 21.15
C SER A 38 9.74 10.53 20.83
N TYR A 39 8.78 10.62 21.75
CA TYR A 39 7.40 10.18 21.52
C TYR A 39 6.72 11.04 20.44
N LYS A 40 6.89 12.36 20.48
CA LYS A 40 6.33 13.28 19.47
C LYS A 40 6.93 13.00 18.08
N ASP A 41 8.24 12.82 17.99
CA ASP A 41 8.89 12.53 16.71
C ASP A 41 8.53 11.13 16.19
N SER A 42 8.52 10.13 17.06
CA SER A 42 8.20 8.75 16.68
C SER A 42 6.76 8.62 16.20
N THR A 43 5.80 9.28 16.89
CA THR A 43 4.40 9.30 16.46
C THR A 43 4.22 10.01 15.11
N LEU A 44 4.99 11.06 14.81
CA LEU A 44 4.98 11.71 13.49
C LEU A 44 5.48 10.76 12.38
N ILE A 45 6.57 10.03 12.62
CA ILE A 45 7.10 9.06 11.64
C ILE A 45 6.13 7.89 11.46
N MET A 46 5.52 7.38 12.52
CA MET A 46 4.51 6.33 12.45
C MET A 46 3.27 6.79 11.67
N GLN A 47 2.86 8.04 11.85
CA GLN A 47 1.77 8.65 11.09
C GLN A 47 2.08 8.66 9.58
N LEU A 48 3.29 9.05 9.19
CA LEU A 48 3.75 8.98 7.80
C LEU A 48 3.76 7.55 7.25
N LEU A 49 4.18 6.56 8.04
CA LEU A 49 4.13 5.15 7.63
C LEU A 49 2.69 4.68 7.39
N ARG A 50 1.75 5.05 8.27
CA ARG A 50 0.33 4.74 8.13
C ARG A 50 -0.27 5.37 6.87
N ASP A 51 0.06 6.63 6.60
CA ASP A 51 -0.46 7.36 5.45
C ASP A 51 0.07 6.76 4.14
N ASN A 52 1.36 6.42 4.10
CA ASN A 52 1.96 5.71 2.97
C ASN A 52 1.30 4.34 2.73
N LEU A 53 1.08 3.55 3.78
CA LEU A 53 0.41 2.25 3.67
C LEU A 53 -1.01 2.40 3.10
N THR A 54 -1.77 3.37 3.59
CA THR A 54 -3.15 3.64 3.14
C THR A 54 -3.18 4.03 1.65
N LEU A 55 -2.25 4.89 1.24
CA LEU A 55 -2.10 5.31 -0.16
C LEU A 55 -1.83 4.10 -1.06
N TRP A 56 -0.80 3.31 -0.72
CA TRP A 56 -0.39 2.16 -1.52
C TRP A 56 -1.46 1.07 -1.60
N THR A 57 -2.18 0.81 -0.50
CA THR A 57 -3.28 -0.16 -0.53
C THR A 57 -4.45 0.29 -1.39
N SER A 58 -4.67 1.60 -1.51
CA SER A 58 -5.71 2.15 -2.38
C SER A 58 -5.29 2.04 -3.86
N ASP A 59 -4.05 2.40 -4.17
CA ASP A 59 -3.46 2.32 -5.52
C ASP A 59 -3.53 0.88 -6.07
N MET A 60 -3.16 -0.11 -5.24
CA MET A 60 -3.21 -1.53 -5.62
C MET A 60 -4.64 -2.06 -5.79
N GLN A 61 -5.62 -1.50 -5.08
CA GLN A 61 -7.03 -1.86 -5.26
C GLN A 61 -7.60 -1.28 -6.56
N ASP A 62 -7.19 -0.06 -6.91
CA ASP A 62 -7.59 0.59 -8.15
C ASP A 62 -6.98 -0.12 -9.37
N ASP A 63 -5.70 -0.49 -9.32
CA ASP A 63 -5.04 -1.28 -10.37
C ASP A 63 -5.74 -2.65 -10.59
N ALA A 64 -6.06 -3.36 -9.50
CA ALA A 64 -6.77 -4.65 -9.59
C ALA A 64 -8.19 -4.49 -10.14
N ALA A 65 -8.88 -3.38 -9.84
CA ALA A 65 -10.21 -3.09 -10.35
C ALA A 65 -10.20 -2.77 -11.86
N GLU A 66 -9.16 -2.08 -12.34
CA GLU A 66 -8.98 -1.80 -13.76
C GLU A 66 -8.62 -3.07 -14.56
N GLU A 67 -7.75 -3.95 -14.05
CA GLU A 67 -7.48 -5.26 -14.69
C GLU A 67 -8.76 -6.11 -14.86
N ILE A 68 -9.66 -6.10 -13.87
CA ILE A 68 -10.92 -6.86 -13.94
C ILE A 68 -11.88 -6.25 -14.97
N LYS A 69 -11.96 -4.92 -15.08
CA LYS A 69 -12.78 -4.25 -16.10
C LYS A 69 -12.24 -4.51 -17.51
N GLU A 70 -10.93 -4.48 -17.69
CA GLU A 70 -10.29 -4.70 -18.99
C GLU A 70 -10.47 -6.15 -19.45
N ALA A 71 -10.33 -7.12 -18.53
CA ALA A 71 -10.62 -8.53 -18.81
C ALA A 71 -12.11 -8.79 -19.14
N ALA A 72 -13.04 -8.08 -18.50
CA ALA A 72 -14.47 -8.19 -18.79
C ALA A 72 -14.86 -7.55 -20.14
N ALA A 73 -14.15 -6.50 -20.57
CA ALA A 73 -14.37 -5.83 -21.86
C ALA A 73 -13.81 -6.63 -23.07
N ALA A 74 -12.85 -7.53 -22.84
CA ALA A 74 -12.24 -8.37 -23.86
C ALA A 74 -13.00 -9.69 -24.17
N ALA A 75 -14.07 -10.00 -23.43
CA ALA A 75 -14.89 -11.17 -23.71
C ALA A 75 -15.68 -10.98 -25.03
N PRO A 76 -15.57 -11.90 -26.02
CA PRO A 76 -16.27 -11.75 -27.29
C PRO A 76 -17.78 -11.82 -27.04
N LYS A 77 -18.50 -10.77 -27.45
CA LYS A 77 -19.97 -10.77 -27.45
C LYS A 77 -20.48 -12.02 -28.19
N PRO A 78 -21.46 -12.76 -27.64
CA PRO A 78 -22.05 -13.88 -28.36
C PRO A 78 -22.64 -13.30 -29.66
N THR A 79 -22.15 -13.78 -30.79
CA THR A 79 -22.74 -13.53 -32.09
C THR A 79 -24.18 -14.02 -32.03
N GLU A 80 -25.13 -13.09 -32.01
CA GLU A 80 -26.53 -13.37 -32.29
C GLU A 80 -26.59 -13.91 -33.72
N GLU A 81 -26.70 -15.24 -33.85
CA GLU A 81 -27.08 -15.89 -35.09
C GLU A 81 -28.52 -15.51 -35.40
N GLU A 82 -28.65 -14.73 -36.47
CA GLU A 82 -29.87 -14.33 -37.15
C GLU A 82 -30.68 -15.59 -37.56
N GLN A 83 -31.95 -15.65 -37.12
CA GLN A 83 -33.00 -16.48 -37.73
C GLN A 83 -34.26 -15.65 -37.93
#